data_AF-A0A0S7WUT3-F1
#
_entry.id   AF-A0A0S7WUT3-F1
#
_cell.length_a   1.000
_cell.length_b   1.000
_cell.length_c   1.000
_cell.angle_alpha   90.00
_cell.angle_beta   90.00
_cell.angle_gamma   90.00
#
_symmetry.space_group_name_H-M   'P 1'
#
loop_
_entity.id
_entity.type
_entity.pdbx_description
1 polymer ?
#
loop_
_entity_poly.entity_id
_entity_poly.type
_entity_poly.pdbx_seq_one_letter_code
_entity_poly.pdbx_strand_id
1 'polypeptide(L)'
;MRSTLLLVQTIIVTILVLAATGLGDGYDPTTLVFPPYGHTMGYHKATSFHLRLLLGSTVRFRNPQGVAVVRLRSTDDPVDHHDDDEVSVYAVNSDAHQIVHNRSLTDVDIFGRFGRGEGEFWSPRGIAANADGDVYVADTENHRIVHLHDDGEGLSFAKTIGKFGAAPGEFDRPRGVALDARGTIYVTDTGNHRVQVFSSEGDFVRSIGDPRGGRGRVEHPDGIAVYDGRDQWSFYEDRSLYVVDQHGERIQQFSLDGRLIAAVKMSDIGVTDADIAYLAVDYYGNLYATDMSNHRIHKFDRSLRYIISYGRYGTGDKEFELGSTHRSGGSFPGHSGSSTAGRRCRSISQKHAK
;
A
#
# COMPACT_ATOMS: atom_id res chain seq x y z
N MET A 1 -16.99 -43.65 42.61
CA MET A 1 -16.87 -42.26 42.10
C MET A 1 -15.49 -41.93 41.51
N ARG A 2 -14.82 -42.87 40.82
CA ARG A 2 -13.54 -42.61 40.10
C ARG A 2 -13.62 -42.84 38.58
N SER A 3 -14.72 -43.40 38.08
CA SER A 3 -14.95 -43.69 36.66
C SER A 3 -15.42 -42.47 35.86
N THR A 4 -16.19 -41.57 36.47
CA THR A 4 -16.70 -40.36 35.81
C THR A 4 -15.61 -39.31 35.59
N LEU A 5 -14.63 -39.21 36.50
CA LEU A 5 -13.51 -38.25 36.37
C LEU A 5 -12.53 -38.66 35.26
N LEU A 6 -12.28 -39.97 35.09
CA LEU A 6 -11.45 -40.49 34.01
C LEU A 6 -12.11 -40.26 32.63
N LEU A 7 -13.42 -40.47 32.52
CA LEU A 7 -14.15 -40.24 31.27
C LEU A 7 -14.11 -38.76 30.84
N VAL A 8 -14.23 -37.83 31.79
CA VAL A 8 -14.15 -36.38 31.53
C VAL A 8 -12.72 -35.95 31.17
N GLN A 9 -11.69 -36.50 31.80
CA GLN A 9 -10.30 -36.20 31.42
C GLN A 9 -9.92 -36.77 30.05
N THR A 10 -10.37 -37.98 29.69
CA THR A 10 -10.11 -38.55 28.36
C THR A 10 -10.84 -37.76 27.27
N ILE A 11 -12.10 -37.34 27.50
CA ILE A 11 -12.85 -36.50 26.55
C ILE A 11 -12.20 -35.12 26.39
N ILE A 12 -11.69 -34.49 27.46
CA ILE A 12 -11.02 -33.19 27.36
C ILE A 12 -9.67 -33.31 26.62
N VAL A 13 -8.89 -34.37 26.84
CA VAL A 13 -7.64 -34.58 26.08
C VAL A 13 -7.92 -34.96 24.62
N THR A 14 -8.96 -35.72 24.31
CA THR A 14 -9.36 -36.01 22.92
C THR A 14 -9.93 -34.77 22.21
N ILE A 15 -10.62 -33.87 22.93
CA ILE A 15 -11.07 -32.58 22.39
C ILE A 15 -9.89 -31.60 22.21
N LEU A 16 -8.89 -31.61 23.10
CA LEU A 16 -7.67 -30.82 22.91
C LEU A 16 -6.80 -31.35 21.76
N VAL A 17 -6.79 -32.67 21.52
CA VAL A 17 -6.08 -33.27 20.38
C VAL A 17 -6.86 -33.10 19.06
N LEU A 18 -8.19 -33.04 19.09
CA LEU A 18 -9.01 -32.64 17.93
C LEU A 18 -8.93 -31.13 17.64
N ALA A 19 -8.56 -30.29 18.61
CA ALA A 19 -8.21 -28.88 18.39
C ALA A 19 -6.77 -28.66 17.91
N ALA A 20 -5.92 -29.71 17.91
CA ALA A 20 -4.53 -29.64 17.47
C ALA A 20 -4.23 -30.46 16.21
N THR A 21 -5.07 -31.43 15.84
CA THR A 21 -4.94 -32.21 14.60
C THR A 21 -6.31 -32.68 14.14
N GLY A 22 -6.94 -31.94 13.23
CA GLY A 22 -8.20 -32.37 12.64
C GLY A 22 -8.96 -31.27 11.91
N LEU A 23 -8.49 -30.94 10.69
CA LEU A 23 -9.25 -30.90 9.44
C LEU A 23 -8.59 -29.91 8.45
N GLY A 24 -7.71 -30.43 7.59
CA GLY A 24 -7.29 -29.80 6.33
C GLY A 24 -5.80 -29.46 6.24
N ASP A 25 -5.00 -30.40 5.72
CA ASP A 25 -3.85 -30.04 4.87
C ASP A 25 -4.40 -29.17 3.72
N GLY A 26 -4.18 -27.86 3.83
CA GLY A 26 -4.78 -26.89 2.92
C GLY A 26 -5.01 -25.54 3.57
N TYR A 27 -4.03 -25.03 4.33
CA TYR A 27 -3.98 -23.60 4.58
C TYR A 27 -3.75 -22.91 3.22
N ASP A 28 -4.82 -22.33 2.67
CA ASP A 28 -4.84 -21.55 1.43
C ASP A 28 -4.94 -20.06 1.75
N PRO A 29 -3.80 -19.39 2.06
CA PRO A 29 -3.79 -17.95 2.23
C PRO A 29 -3.75 -17.28 0.85
N THR A 30 -4.92 -17.09 0.26
CA THR A 30 -5.12 -16.26 -0.92
C THR A 30 -5.59 -14.86 -0.50
N THR A 31 -4.94 -13.81 -1.00
CA THR A 31 -5.41 -12.42 -0.89
C THR A 31 -5.85 -11.92 -2.27
N LEU A 32 -7.15 -12.09 -2.55
CA LEU A 32 -8.22 -11.21 -3.10
C LEU A 32 -7.84 -9.95 -3.94
N VAL A 33 -8.57 -9.47 -4.99
CA VAL A 33 -9.97 -9.68 -5.53
C VAL A 33 -10.07 -9.40 -7.06
N PHE A 34 -10.98 -10.10 -7.77
CA PHE A 34 -11.88 -9.49 -8.78
C PHE A 34 -13.16 -10.36 -8.91
N PRO A 35 -14.40 -9.86 -8.76
CA PRO A 35 -15.57 -10.54 -9.27
C PRO A 35 -15.86 -10.05 -10.70
N PRO A 36 -16.24 -10.95 -11.62
CA PRO A 36 -17.24 -10.56 -12.59
C PRO A 36 -18.46 -11.43 -12.30
N TYR A 37 -19.52 -10.79 -11.82
CA TYR A 37 -20.90 -11.24 -11.82
C TYR A 37 -21.19 -12.71 -11.46
N GLY A 38 -21.84 -12.90 -10.31
CA GLY A 38 -22.69 -14.07 -10.06
C GLY A 38 -21.96 -15.40 -9.91
N HIS A 39 -21.86 -15.85 -8.66
CA HIS A 39 -21.52 -17.21 -8.23
C HIS A 39 -20.04 -17.59 -8.22
N THR A 40 -19.46 -17.52 -7.02
CA THR A 40 -18.54 -18.53 -6.43
C THR A 40 -17.62 -19.24 -7.41
N MET A 41 -16.64 -18.52 -7.95
CA MET A 41 -15.37 -19.14 -8.31
C MET A 41 -14.41 -18.84 -7.16
N GLY A 42 -13.70 -19.87 -6.69
CA GLY A 42 -12.75 -19.73 -5.59
C GLY A 42 -11.64 -18.72 -5.87
N TYR A 43 -10.80 -18.51 -4.86
CA TYR A 43 -9.71 -17.53 -4.89
C TYR A 43 -8.59 -17.97 -5.86
N HIS A 44 -8.35 -17.24 -6.95
CA HIS A 44 -7.29 -17.56 -7.94
C HIS A 44 -6.42 -16.34 -8.30
N LYS A 45 -5.15 -16.59 -8.63
CA LYS A 45 -4.20 -15.57 -9.11
C LYS A 45 -4.63 -15.03 -10.47
N ALA A 46 -4.96 -13.75 -10.57
CA ALA A 46 -5.16 -13.09 -11.85
C ALA A 46 -3.82 -12.99 -12.61
N THR A 47 -3.74 -13.61 -13.78
CA THR A 47 -2.57 -13.50 -14.66
C THR A 47 -2.75 -12.35 -15.66
N SER A 48 -1.66 -11.95 -16.33
CA SER A 48 -1.73 -10.96 -17.42
C SER A 48 -2.69 -11.36 -18.55
N PHE A 49 -2.97 -12.65 -18.71
CA PHE A 49 -4.01 -13.15 -19.61
C PHE A 49 -5.42 -12.75 -19.14
N HIS A 50 -5.74 -12.97 -17.86
CA HIS A 50 -7.05 -12.62 -17.29
C HIS A 50 -7.30 -11.11 -17.38
N LEU A 51 -6.27 -10.30 -17.08
CA LEU A 51 -6.36 -8.84 -17.21
C LEU A 51 -6.57 -8.41 -18.68
N ARG A 52 -5.89 -9.04 -19.65
CA ARG A 52 -6.11 -8.75 -21.08
C ARG A 52 -7.47 -9.21 -21.58
N LEU A 53 -8.03 -10.28 -21.01
CA LEU A 53 -9.35 -10.77 -21.36
C LEU A 53 -10.43 -9.77 -20.89
N LEU A 54 -10.28 -9.24 -19.68
CA LEU A 54 -11.24 -8.31 -19.07
C LEU A 54 -11.12 -6.87 -19.59
N LEU A 55 -9.89 -6.39 -19.76
CA LEU A 55 -9.61 -4.98 -20.12
C LEU A 55 -9.27 -4.81 -21.61
N GLY A 56 -9.26 -5.90 -22.38
CA GLY A 56 -8.80 -5.93 -23.75
C GLY A 56 -7.33 -5.51 -23.91
N SER A 57 -6.99 -4.96 -25.08
CA SER A 57 -5.72 -4.29 -25.34
C SER A 57 -5.74 -2.80 -24.97
N THR A 58 -6.83 -2.33 -24.34
CA THR A 58 -7.13 -0.92 -24.07
C THR A 58 -6.19 -0.33 -23.03
N VAL A 59 -5.81 -1.11 -22.02
CA VAL A 59 -4.91 -0.66 -20.94
C VAL A 59 -3.62 -1.46 -20.95
N ARG A 60 -2.48 -0.76 -20.98
CA ARG A 60 -1.15 -1.35 -20.77
C ARG A 60 -0.59 -0.88 -19.44
N PHE A 61 -0.60 -1.78 -18.45
CA PHE A 61 0.03 -1.52 -17.16
C PHE A 61 1.55 -1.48 -17.29
N ARG A 62 2.15 -0.40 -16.82
CA ARG A 62 3.58 -0.16 -16.70
C ARG A 62 3.84 0.34 -15.28
N ASN A 63 4.47 -0.52 -14.49
CA ASN A 63 4.75 -0.26 -13.08
C ASN A 63 3.48 0.11 -12.27
N PRO A 64 2.52 -0.83 -12.14
CA PRO A 64 1.33 -0.60 -11.32
C PRO A 64 1.74 -0.36 -9.85
N GLN A 65 1.09 0.59 -9.20
CA GLN A 65 1.40 1.01 -7.83
C GLN A 65 0.16 0.84 -6.95
N GLY A 66 -0.30 1.89 -6.25
CA GLY A 66 -1.45 1.82 -5.36
C GLY A 66 -2.76 1.53 -6.07
N VAL A 67 -3.70 0.97 -5.30
CA VAL A 67 -5.09 0.77 -5.69
C VAL A 67 -6.00 1.26 -4.57
N ALA A 68 -7.11 1.91 -4.92
CA ALA A 68 -8.18 2.29 -4.02
C ALA A 68 -9.50 1.73 -4.55
N VAL A 69 -10.36 1.28 -3.64
CA VAL A 69 -11.68 0.73 -3.97
C VAL A 69 -12.71 1.36 -3.05
N VAL A 70 -13.77 1.91 -3.61
CA VAL A 70 -14.85 2.56 -2.86
C VAL A 70 -16.20 2.26 -3.50
N ARG A 71 -17.25 2.26 -2.68
CA ARG A 71 -18.64 2.37 -3.17
C ARG A 71 -18.99 3.86 -3.15
N LEU A 72 -19.23 4.43 -4.33
CA LEU A 72 -19.55 5.86 -4.46
C LEU A 72 -21.00 6.10 -4.04
N ARG A 73 -21.24 7.15 -3.24
CA ARG A 73 -22.60 7.56 -2.87
C ARG A 73 -23.40 8.10 -4.05
N SER A 74 -22.73 8.62 -5.08
CA SER A 74 -23.39 9.17 -6.28
C SER A 74 -24.01 8.10 -7.16
N THR A 75 -23.50 6.86 -7.10
CA THR A 75 -23.99 5.72 -7.89
C THR A 75 -24.76 4.71 -7.05
N ASP A 76 -24.90 4.95 -5.74
CA ASP A 76 -25.59 4.05 -4.80
C ASP A 76 -27.11 4.23 -4.88
N ASP A 77 -27.86 3.17 -5.18
CA ASP A 77 -29.32 3.16 -5.04
C ASP A 77 -29.69 2.69 -3.61
N PRO A 78 -30.18 3.59 -2.73
CA PRO A 78 -30.51 3.22 -1.37
C PRO A 78 -31.77 2.34 -1.25
N VAL A 79 -32.52 2.14 -2.34
CA VAL A 79 -33.79 1.41 -2.39
C VAL A 79 -33.60 -0.01 -2.95
N ASP A 80 -32.77 -0.15 -3.98
CA ASP A 80 -32.53 -1.44 -4.63
C ASP A 80 -31.23 -2.07 -4.16
N HIS A 81 -31.31 -2.94 -3.15
CA HIS A 81 -30.14 -3.67 -2.63
C HIS A 81 -29.55 -4.71 -3.60
N HIS A 82 -30.06 -4.83 -4.84
CA HIS A 82 -29.48 -5.67 -5.89
C HIS A 82 -28.33 -5.01 -6.65
N ASP A 83 -28.01 -3.74 -6.36
CA ASP A 83 -26.88 -2.97 -6.92
C ASP A 83 -25.61 -3.01 -6.03
N ASP A 84 -25.62 -3.86 -4.99
CA ASP A 84 -24.61 -3.86 -3.95
C ASP A 84 -23.23 -4.39 -4.38
N ASP A 85 -23.09 -4.71 -5.66
CA ASP A 85 -21.87 -5.14 -6.34
C ASP A 85 -21.16 -4.02 -7.11
N GLU A 86 -21.69 -2.79 -7.16
CA GLU A 86 -21.07 -1.67 -7.86
C GLU A 86 -20.00 -0.97 -7.01
N VAL A 87 -18.74 -1.37 -7.23
CA VAL A 87 -17.56 -0.66 -6.70
C VAL A 87 -16.84 0.12 -7.78
N SER A 88 -16.29 1.26 -7.38
CA SER A 88 -15.34 2.02 -8.18
C SER A 88 -13.91 1.69 -7.75
N VAL A 89 -13.08 1.32 -8.73
CA VAL A 89 -11.69 0.94 -8.52
C VAL A 89 -10.79 1.96 -9.21
N TYR A 90 -9.84 2.54 -8.47
CA TYR A 90 -8.83 3.44 -8.99
C TYR A 90 -7.44 2.81 -8.82
N ALA A 91 -6.69 2.69 -9.90
CA ALA A 91 -5.37 2.08 -9.90
C ALA A 91 -4.32 2.99 -10.53
N VAL A 92 -3.14 3.05 -9.92
CA VAL A 92 -2.04 3.89 -10.40
C VAL A 92 -1.18 3.12 -11.41
N ASN A 93 -1.06 3.66 -12.62
CA ASN A 93 -0.19 3.16 -13.68
C ASN A 93 1.02 4.11 -13.82
N SER A 94 2.01 3.90 -12.95
CA SER A 94 3.02 4.93 -12.61
C SER A 94 3.90 5.36 -13.78
N ASP A 95 4.48 4.41 -14.52
CA ASP A 95 5.37 4.70 -15.65
C ASP A 95 4.58 5.15 -16.90
N ALA A 96 3.26 4.99 -16.89
CA ALA A 96 2.38 5.56 -17.90
C ALA A 96 1.86 6.95 -17.51
N HIS A 97 2.10 7.41 -16.27
CA HIS A 97 1.64 8.69 -15.74
C HIS A 97 0.12 8.82 -15.71
N GLN A 98 -0.55 7.74 -15.33
CA GLN A 98 -1.99 7.57 -15.50
C GLN A 98 -2.64 6.99 -14.26
N ILE A 99 -3.90 7.37 -14.05
CA ILE A 99 -4.84 6.67 -13.18
C ILE A 99 -5.79 5.90 -14.08
N VAL A 100 -5.91 4.60 -13.86
CA VAL A 100 -6.90 3.75 -14.51
C VAL A 100 -8.07 3.65 -13.54
N HIS A 101 -9.26 4.01 -13.99
CA HIS A 101 -10.47 3.85 -13.19
C HIS A 101 -11.42 2.87 -13.85
N ASN A 102 -12.07 2.06 -13.04
CA ASN A 102 -13.03 1.06 -13.48
C ASN A 102 -14.27 1.12 -12.59
N ARG A 103 -15.42 1.38 -13.21
CA ARG A 103 -16.71 1.46 -12.53
C ARG A 103 -17.52 0.20 -12.79
N SER A 104 -18.03 -0.38 -11.72
CA SER A 104 -18.86 -1.59 -11.75
C SER A 104 -18.20 -2.74 -12.53
N LEU A 105 -16.86 -2.70 -12.59
CA LEU A 105 -15.97 -3.63 -13.26
C LEU A 105 -16.22 -3.80 -14.78
N THR A 106 -16.95 -2.86 -15.39
CA THR A 106 -17.40 -2.93 -16.79
C THR A 106 -17.06 -1.67 -17.61
N ASP A 107 -16.83 -0.53 -16.95
CA ASP A 107 -16.51 0.74 -17.62
C ASP A 107 -15.11 1.22 -17.23
N VAL A 108 -14.15 0.97 -18.11
CA VAL A 108 -12.72 1.24 -17.88
C VAL A 108 -12.33 2.49 -18.65
N ASP A 109 -11.76 3.46 -17.94
CA ASP A 109 -11.25 4.69 -18.53
C ASP A 109 -9.91 5.10 -17.89
N ILE A 110 -9.23 6.08 -18.49
CA ILE A 110 -7.87 6.48 -18.14
C ILE A 110 -7.82 7.99 -17.96
N PHE A 111 -7.41 8.42 -16.76
CA PHE A 111 -7.17 9.81 -16.46
C PHE A 111 -5.68 10.13 -16.41
N GLY A 112 -5.29 11.16 -17.16
CA GLY A 112 -3.98 11.80 -17.06
C GLY A 112 -2.91 11.38 -18.06
N ARG A 113 -1.80 12.12 -18.00
CA ARG A 113 -0.63 11.98 -18.87
C ARG A 113 0.61 12.53 -18.17
N PHE A 114 1.79 12.29 -18.76
CA PHE A 114 3.04 12.88 -18.28
C PHE A 114 2.98 14.40 -18.28
N GLY A 115 3.35 15.02 -17.16
CA GLY A 115 3.49 16.47 -17.05
C GLY A 115 3.41 16.98 -15.61
N ARG A 116 3.14 18.28 -15.47
CA ARG A 116 3.10 18.98 -14.16
C ARG A 116 1.86 19.86 -13.99
N GLY A 117 1.04 20.02 -15.02
CA GLY A 117 -0.18 20.81 -15.02
C GLY A 117 -1.37 20.10 -14.36
N GLU A 118 -2.56 20.65 -14.60
CA GLU A 118 -3.84 20.07 -14.19
C GLU A 118 -4.10 18.77 -14.96
N GLY A 119 -4.48 17.71 -14.24
CA GLY A 119 -4.68 16.38 -14.83
C GLY A 119 -3.40 15.73 -15.37
N GLU A 120 -2.21 16.23 -15.02
CA GLU A 120 -0.92 15.63 -15.40
C GLU A 120 -0.18 15.07 -14.19
N PHE A 121 0.58 13.99 -14.41
CA PHE A 121 1.31 13.27 -13.37
C PHE A 121 2.76 13.00 -13.76
N TRP A 122 3.62 12.81 -12.77
CA TRP A 122 4.98 12.32 -12.93
C TRP A 122 5.29 11.23 -11.90
N SER A 123 5.27 9.98 -12.37
CA SER A 123 5.49 8.78 -11.56
C SER A 123 4.63 8.75 -10.29
N PRO A 124 3.28 8.82 -10.43
CA PRO A 124 2.39 8.74 -9.27
C PRO A 124 2.53 7.38 -8.58
N ARG A 125 2.28 7.30 -7.27
CA ARG A 125 2.42 6.06 -6.48
C ARG A 125 1.20 5.70 -5.65
N GLY A 126 1.07 6.27 -4.45
CA GLY A 126 -0.03 6.01 -3.54
C GLY A 126 -1.33 6.66 -4.03
N ILE A 127 -2.44 6.00 -3.74
CA ILE A 127 -3.79 6.49 -4.04
C ILE A 127 -4.72 6.14 -2.87
N ALA A 128 -5.64 7.03 -2.54
CA ALA A 128 -6.70 6.82 -1.57
C ALA A 128 -7.98 7.48 -2.06
N ALA A 129 -9.13 6.89 -1.76
CA ALA A 129 -10.43 7.44 -2.15
C ALA A 129 -11.45 7.29 -1.01
N ASN A 130 -12.50 8.11 -1.03
CA ASN A 130 -13.64 8.00 -0.11
C ASN A 130 -14.97 7.80 -0.88
N ALA A 131 -16.05 7.51 -0.14
CA ALA A 131 -17.38 7.29 -0.71
C ALA A 131 -18.04 8.56 -1.27
N ASP A 132 -17.48 9.74 -0.97
CA ASP A 132 -17.91 11.03 -1.50
C ASP A 132 -17.28 11.34 -2.87
N GLY A 133 -16.45 10.44 -3.41
CA GLY A 133 -15.83 10.60 -4.71
C GLY A 133 -14.50 11.35 -4.69
N ASP A 134 -13.97 11.73 -3.53
CA ASP A 134 -12.64 12.32 -3.46
C ASP A 134 -11.57 11.25 -3.68
N VAL A 135 -10.66 11.50 -4.61
CA VAL A 135 -9.52 10.62 -4.92
C VAL A 135 -8.23 11.41 -4.79
N TYR A 136 -7.36 11.01 -3.87
CA TYR A 136 -6.07 11.64 -3.62
C TYR A 136 -4.94 10.76 -4.14
N VAL A 137 -4.06 11.36 -4.93
CA VAL A 137 -2.92 10.68 -5.56
C VAL A 137 -1.63 11.34 -5.13
N ALA A 138 -0.67 10.54 -4.65
CA ALA A 138 0.70 10.98 -4.44
C ALA A 138 1.42 11.08 -5.79
N ASP A 139 1.56 12.30 -6.30
CA ASP A 139 2.23 12.62 -7.55
C ASP A 139 3.74 12.83 -7.28
N THR A 140 4.42 11.71 -7.09
CA THR A 140 5.71 11.63 -6.38
C THR A 140 6.80 12.54 -6.96
N GLU A 141 7.08 12.48 -8.27
CA GLU A 141 8.16 13.29 -8.86
C GLU A 141 7.75 14.74 -9.15
N ASN A 142 6.49 15.09 -8.95
CA ASN A 142 6.02 16.48 -8.89
C ASN A 142 5.96 17.04 -7.46
N HIS A 143 6.27 16.22 -6.44
CA HIS A 143 6.34 16.63 -5.04
C HIS A 143 5.04 17.27 -4.54
N ARG A 144 3.89 16.68 -4.89
CA ARG A 144 2.56 17.16 -4.53
C ARG A 144 1.57 16.01 -4.33
N ILE A 145 0.45 16.31 -3.69
CA ILE A 145 -0.75 15.47 -3.77
C ILE A 145 -1.71 16.09 -4.78
N VAL A 146 -2.27 15.28 -5.67
CA VAL A 146 -3.34 15.67 -6.58
C VAL A 146 -4.66 15.19 -6.00
N HIS A 147 -5.63 16.10 -5.89
CA HIS A 147 -7.00 15.78 -5.52
C HIS A 147 -7.85 15.78 -6.80
N LEU A 148 -8.45 14.63 -7.08
CA LEU A 148 -9.43 14.41 -8.13
C LEU A 148 -10.80 14.19 -7.48
N HIS A 149 -11.85 14.40 -8.25
CA HIS A 149 -13.22 14.10 -7.85
C HIS A 149 -13.89 13.22 -8.90
N ASP A 150 -14.59 12.19 -8.44
CA ASP A 150 -15.44 11.31 -9.23
C ASP A 150 -16.90 11.49 -8.80
N ASP A 151 -17.70 12.09 -9.69
CA ASP A 151 -19.12 12.33 -9.49
C ASP A 151 -20.00 11.14 -9.94
N GLY A 152 -19.40 10.03 -10.34
CA GLY A 152 -20.11 8.92 -10.95
C GLY A 152 -20.32 9.10 -12.46
N GLU A 153 -19.68 10.07 -13.11
CA GLU A 153 -19.49 10.11 -14.57
C GLU A 153 -18.02 9.89 -14.98
N GLY A 154 -17.08 10.32 -14.12
CA GLY A 154 -15.67 9.97 -14.21
C GLY A 154 -14.75 10.93 -13.44
N LEU A 155 -13.44 10.70 -13.55
CA LEU A 155 -12.45 11.51 -12.82
C LEU A 155 -12.28 12.91 -13.42
N SER A 156 -12.35 13.91 -12.54
CA SER A 156 -12.04 15.31 -12.83
C SER A 156 -10.97 15.86 -11.88
N PHE A 157 -10.16 16.82 -12.34
CA PHE A 157 -9.17 17.47 -11.48
C PHE A 157 -9.84 18.52 -10.58
N ALA A 158 -9.61 18.45 -9.27
CA ALA A 158 -10.11 19.43 -8.32
C ALA A 158 -9.03 20.46 -7.93
N LYS A 159 -7.91 19.99 -7.38
CA LYS A 159 -6.80 20.85 -6.92
C LYS A 159 -5.52 20.06 -6.65
N THR A 160 -4.45 20.78 -6.31
CA THR A 160 -3.23 20.20 -5.75
C THR A 160 -2.99 20.67 -4.32
N ILE A 161 -2.33 19.83 -3.54
CA ILE A 161 -1.88 20.13 -2.19
C ILE A 161 -0.35 20.05 -2.18
N GLY A 162 0.26 21.13 -1.71
CA GLY A 162 1.70 21.25 -1.55
C GLY A 162 2.49 21.44 -2.84
N LYS A 163 3.82 21.45 -2.67
CA LYS A 163 4.85 21.69 -3.69
C LYS A 163 6.19 21.16 -3.17
N PHE A 164 7.22 21.12 -4.01
CA PHE A 164 8.57 20.79 -3.58
C PHE A 164 9.06 21.68 -2.43
N GLY A 165 9.56 21.06 -1.36
CA GLY A 165 10.19 21.73 -0.23
C GLY A 165 10.13 20.92 1.06
N ALA A 166 10.46 21.56 2.18
CA ALA A 166 10.54 20.92 3.50
C ALA A 166 9.71 21.66 4.58
N ALA A 167 9.13 22.82 4.24
CA ALA A 167 8.25 23.53 5.16
C ALA A 167 6.95 22.74 5.40
N PRO A 168 6.16 23.08 6.44
CA PRO A 168 4.82 22.54 6.61
C PRO A 168 3.97 22.72 5.34
N GLY A 169 3.36 21.64 4.85
CA GLY A 169 2.58 21.64 3.61
C GLY A 169 3.41 21.53 2.32
N GLU A 170 4.74 21.52 2.40
CA GLU A 170 5.62 21.22 1.26
C GLU A 170 6.10 19.75 1.34
N PHE A 171 6.41 19.14 0.21
CA PHE A 171 6.79 17.73 0.13
C PHE A 171 8.12 17.53 -0.58
N ASP A 172 8.79 16.43 -0.28
CA ASP A 172 9.84 15.84 -1.09
C ASP A 172 9.52 14.38 -1.38
N ARG A 173 9.05 14.11 -2.60
CA ARG A 173 8.69 12.77 -3.11
C ARG A 173 7.71 12.05 -2.19
N PRO A 174 6.48 12.57 -2.03
CA PRO A 174 5.47 11.87 -1.27
C PRO A 174 5.13 10.55 -1.98
N ARG A 175 4.98 9.46 -1.22
CA ARG A 175 4.77 8.12 -1.81
C ARG A 175 3.43 7.49 -1.46
N GLY A 176 3.03 7.59 -0.20
CA GLY A 176 1.79 7.03 0.32
C GLY A 176 0.81 8.13 0.71
N VAL A 177 -0.48 7.85 0.52
CA VAL A 177 -1.60 8.67 0.98
C VAL A 177 -2.68 7.75 1.54
N ALA A 178 -3.30 8.16 2.65
CA ALA A 178 -4.44 7.47 3.26
C ALA A 178 -5.42 8.50 3.84
N LEU A 179 -6.68 8.10 3.98
CA LEU A 179 -7.76 8.92 4.54
C LEU A 179 -8.28 8.29 5.82
N ASP A 180 -8.73 9.11 6.77
CA ASP A 180 -9.62 8.63 7.84
C ASP A 180 -11.10 8.87 7.49
N ALA A 181 -12.01 8.39 8.34
CA ALA A 181 -13.45 8.46 8.09
C ALA A 181 -14.01 9.89 8.03
N ARG A 182 -13.21 10.90 8.41
CA ARG A 182 -13.55 12.32 8.31
C ARG A 182 -12.94 13.00 7.08
N GLY A 183 -12.25 12.25 6.22
CA GLY A 183 -11.52 12.80 5.08
C GLY A 183 -10.21 13.49 5.46
N THR A 184 -9.70 13.30 6.69
CA THR A 184 -8.36 13.81 7.04
C THR A 184 -7.32 13.06 6.22
N ILE A 185 -6.40 13.80 5.60
CA ILE A 185 -5.43 13.24 4.65
C ILE A 185 -4.10 13.02 5.36
N TYR A 186 -3.58 11.80 5.30
CA TYR A 186 -2.28 11.41 5.85
C TYR A 186 -1.34 11.07 4.71
N VAL A 187 -0.17 11.71 4.65
CA VAL A 187 0.78 11.58 3.55
C VAL A 187 2.15 11.22 4.07
N THR A 188 2.77 10.17 3.51
CA THR A 188 4.19 9.89 3.75
C THR A 188 5.04 10.79 2.88
N ASP A 189 5.70 11.75 3.52
CA ASP A 189 6.61 12.71 2.90
C ASP A 189 8.02 12.12 2.95
N THR A 190 8.28 11.16 2.05
CA THR A 190 9.38 10.20 2.15
C THR A 190 10.75 10.87 2.22
N GLY A 191 11.01 11.84 1.33
CA GLY A 191 12.28 12.56 1.26
C GLY A 191 12.55 13.43 2.49
N ASN A 192 11.49 13.93 3.13
CA ASN A 192 11.60 14.70 4.37
C ASN A 192 11.48 13.85 5.65
N HIS A 193 11.36 12.53 5.52
CA HIS A 193 11.33 11.57 6.63
C HIS A 193 10.25 11.89 7.68
N ARG A 194 9.04 12.21 7.22
CA ARG A 194 7.91 12.51 8.10
C ARG A 194 6.59 12.04 7.49
N VAL A 195 5.56 11.99 8.32
CA VAL A 195 4.17 11.94 7.84
C VAL A 195 3.57 13.33 8.03
N GLN A 196 2.89 13.85 7.01
CA GLN A 196 2.13 15.09 7.12
C GLN A 196 0.63 14.81 7.12
N VAL A 197 -0.10 15.56 7.95
CA VAL A 197 -1.54 15.44 8.11
C VAL A 197 -2.22 16.73 7.68
N PHE A 198 -3.24 16.60 6.84
CA PHE A 198 -4.02 17.72 6.30
C PHE A 198 -5.50 17.55 6.63
N SER A 199 -6.23 18.66 6.69
CA SER A 199 -7.70 18.63 6.71
C SER A 199 -8.24 18.05 5.39
N SER A 200 -9.53 17.72 5.36
CA SER A 200 -10.26 17.41 4.13
C SER A 200 -10.15 18.54 3.10
N GLU A 201 -9.93 19.76 3.58
CA GLU A 201 -9.85 20.95 2.74
C GLU A 201 -8.43 21.14 2.16
N GLY A 202 -7.48 20.30 2.56
CA GLY A 202 -6.10 20.33 2.11
C GLY A 202 -5.19 21.28 2.88
N ASP A 203 -5.65 21.78 4.03
CA ASP A 203 -4.83 22.65 4.90
C ASP A 203 -3.92 21.81 5.77
N PHE A 204 -2.64 22.21 5.89
CA PHE A 204 -1.70 21.53 6.77
C PHE A 204 -2.17 21.63 8.24
N VAL A 205 -2.18 20.50 8.94
CA VAL A 205 -2.54 20.43 10.36
C VAL A 205 -1.33 20.16 11.24
N ARG A 206 -0.56 19.09 10.96
CA ARG A 206 0.61 18.70 11.76
C ARG A 206 1.50 17.70 11.02
N SER A 207 2.66 17.41 11.61
CA SER A 207 3.52 16.30 11.21
C SER A 207 3.63 15.23 12.29
N ILE A 208 3.83 13.98 11.88
CA ILE A 208 4.06 12.81 12.74
C ILE A 208 5.43 12.22 12.39
N GLY A 209 6.16 11.76 13.42
CA GLY A 209 7.43 11.05 13.26
C GLY A 209 8.64 11.91 12.89
N ASP A 210 8.64 13.20 13.28
CA ASP A 210 9.66 14.22 12.99
C ASP A 210 11.11 13.66 12.96
N PRO A 211 11.88 13.86 11.87
CA PRO A 211 13.24 13.38 11.75
C PRO A 211 14.21 13.94 12.80
N ARG A 212 13.86 15.06 13.45
CA ARG A 212 14.65 15.69 14.52
C ARG A 212 14.31 15.14 15.92
N GLY A 213 13.34 14.22 16.04
CA GLY A 213 12.78 13.75 17.30
C GLY A 213 13.13 12.31 17.70
N GLY A 214 12.83 11.95 18.95
CA GLY A 214 13.09 10.65 19.59
C GLY A 214 12.08 9.54 19.27
N ARG A 215 11.46 8.93 20.29
CA ARG A 215 10.55 7.76 20.14
C ARG A 215 9.44 8.05 19.13
N GLY A 216 9.31 7.20 18.09
CA GLY A 216 8.32 7.35 17.02
C GLY A 216 8.82 8.07 15.77
N ARG A 217 10.12 8.39 15.68
CA ARG A 217 10.77 8.84 14.43
C ARG A 217 10.48 7.86 13.29
N VAL A 218 10.22 8.39 12.10
CA VAL A 218 10.10 7.63 10.85
C VAL A 218 11.27 7.96 9.93
N GLU A 219 11.82 6.96 9.25
CA GLU A 219 12.92 7.14 8.30
C GLU A 219 12.51 6.61 6.92
N HIS A 220 12.48 7.50 5.92
CA HIS A 220 11.96 7.15 4.58
C HIS A 220 10.60 6.43 4.64
N PRO A 221 9.56 7.08 5.19
CA PRO A 221 8.24 6.44 5.23
C PRO A 221 7.69 6.22 3.82
N ASP A 222 7.09 5.06 3.55
CA ASP A 222 6.52 4.72 2.23
C ASP A 222 5.02 4.37 2.36
N GLY A 223 4.70 3.10 2.60
CA GLY A 223 3.32 2.64 2.82
C GLY A 223 2.67 3.26 4.06
N ILE A 224 1.39 3.59 3.93
CA ILE A 224 0.57 4.16 5.00
C ILE A 224 -0.84 3.60 4.91
N ALA A 225 -1.43 3.31 6.06
CA ALA A 225 -2.81 2.87 6.15
C ALA A 225 -3.46 3.41 7.43
N VAL A 226 -4.74 3.72 7.35
CA VAL A 226 -5.54 4.18 8.48
C VAL A 226 -6.63 3.15 8.76
N TYR A 227 -6.75 2.75 10.03
CA TYR A 227 -7.94 2.11 10.55
C TYR A 227 -8.70 3.16 11.36
N ASP A 228 -9.94 3.46 10.98
CA ASP A 228 -10.82 4.34 11.74
C ASP A 228 -12.11 3.60 12.08
N GLY A 229 -12.31 3.32 13.36
CA GLY A 229 -13.52 2.68 13.88
C GLY A 229 -14.83 3.44 13.70
N ARG A 230 -14.78 4.64 13.09
CA ARG A 230 -15.96 5.40 12.67
C ARG A 230 -16.36 5.14 11.23
N ASP A 231 -15.52 4.46 10.46
CA ASP A 231 -15.84 3.99 9.12
C ASP A 231 -16.88 2.86 9.22
N GLN A 232 -17.82 2.81 8.27
CA GLN A 232 -18.84 1.77 8.17
C GLN A 232 -18.21 0.37 7.95
N TRP A 233 -16.99 0.33 7.43
CA TRP A 233 -16.23 -0.90 7.18
C TRP A 233 -15.22 -1.24 8.27
N SER A 234 -15.45 -0.77 9.50
CA SER A 234 -14.65 -1.11 10.67
C SER A 234 -15.49 -1.83 11.72
N PHE A 235 -15.04 -2.99 12.18
CA PHE A 235 -15.71 -3.73 13.25
C PHE A 235 -15.51 -3.10 14.64
N TYR A 236 -14.32 -2.56 14.90
CA TYR A 236 -13.94 -2.03 16.20
C TYR A 236 -13.86 -0.51 16.18
N GLU A 237 -14.11 0.13 17.32
CA GLU A 237 -14.12 1.59 17.45
C GLU A 237 -12.72 2.24 17.57
N ASP A 238 -11.66 1.43 17.64
CA ASP A 238 -10.30 1.97 17.77
C ASP A 238 -9.81 2.60 16.47
N ARG A 239 -8.78 3.42 16.61
CA ARG A 239 -8.26 4.22 15.51
C ARG A 239 -6.75 4.20 15.52
N SER A 240 -6.18 3.78 14.41
CA SER A 240 -4.75 3.55 14.27
C SER A 240 -4.25 4.03 12.91
N LEU A 241 -3.08 4.64 12.92
CA LEU A 241 -2.30 4.96 11.73
C LEU A 241 -1.12 4.00 11.67
N TYR A 242 -0.98 3.27 10.58
CA TYR A 242 0.15 2.39 10.33
C TYR A 242 1.07 3.01 9.29
N VAL A 243 2.36 3.04 9.56
CA VAL A 243 3.38 3.63 8.69
C VAL A 243 4.52 2.65 8.52
N VAL A 244 4.87 2.38 7.27
CA VAL A 244 6.12 1.69 6.93
C VAL A 244 7.28 2.64 7.13
N ASP A 245 8.27 2.21 7.90
CA ASP A 245 9.57 2.88 8.02
C ASP A 245 10.61 2.00 7.29
N GLN A 246 10.93 2.36 6.05
CA GLN A 246 11.74 1.51 5.17
C GLN A 246 13.17 1.37 5.68
N HIS A 247 13.82 2.48 6.02
CA HIS A 247 15.22 2.42 6.49
C HIS A 247 15.33 1.77 7.87
N GLY A 248 14.28 1.91 8.67
CA GLY A 248 14.13 1.23 9.95
C GLY A 248 13.76 -0.24 9.88
N GLU A 249 13.50 -0.77 8.69
CA GLU A 249 12.97 -2.13 8.41
C GLU A 249 11.85 -2.53 9.36
N ARG A 250 10.90 -1.61 9.57
CA ARG A 250 9.83 -1.79 10.55
C ARG A 250 8.51 -1.21 10.10
N ILE A 251 7.44 -1.70 10.70
CA ILE A 251 6.13 -1.05 10.68
C ILE A 251 5.91 -0.41 12.04
N GLN A 252 5.38 0.80 12.04
CA GLN A 252 5.03 1.55 13.24
C GLN A 252 3.53 1.84 13.26
N GLN A 253 2.91 1.61 14.42
CA GLN A 253 1.53 1.95 14.71
C GLN A 253 1.51 3.21 15.57
N PHE A 254 0.75 4.20 15.12
CA PHE A 254 0.51 5.46 15.79
C PHE A 254 -0.98 5.61 16.09
N SER A 255 -1.27 6.39 17.10
CA SER A 255 -2.59 7.02 17.24
C SER A 255 -2.73 8.15 16.20
N LEU A 256 -3.97 8.53 15.87
CA LEU A 256 -4.22 9.58 14.85
C LEU A 256 -3.71 10.97 15.26
N ASP A 257 -3.47 11.22 16.55
CA ASP A 257 -2.80 12.41 17.07
C ASP A 257 -1.26 12.35 16.97
N GLY A 258 -0.70 11.20 16.57
CA GLY A 258 0.73 11.04 16.26
C GLY A 258 1.57 10.40 17.37
N ARG A 259 0.96 9.96 18.48
CA ARG A 259 1.68 9.22 19.53
C ARG A 259 1.92 7.78 19.08
N LEU A 260 3.17 7.31 19.14
CA LEU A 260 3.54 5.93 18.88
C LEU A 260 2.84 4.98 19.87
N ILE A 261 2.24 3.91 19.35
CA ILE A 261 1.56 2.84 20.10
C ILE A 261 2.46 1.61 20.13
N ALA A 262 2.84 1.11 18.94
CA ALA A 262 3.62 -0.11 18.78
C ALA A 262 4.55 0.00 17.57
N ALA A 263 5.56 -0.87 17.51
CA ALA A 263 6.42 -1.03 16.36
C ALA A 263 6.88 -2.49 16.28
N VAL A 264 7.01 -3.00 15.07
CA VAL A 264 7.55 -4.34 14.80
C VAL A 264 8.65 -4.24 13.76
N LYS A 265 9.86 -4.69 14.09
CA LYS A 265 10.91 -4.85 13.10
C LYS A 265 10.71 -6.16 12.35
N MET A 266 11.02 -6.16 11.06
CA MET A 266 10.94 -7.37 10.26
C MET A 266 11.91 -8.45 10.76
N SER A 267 13.08 -8.05 11.28
CA SER A 267 14.02 -8.97 11.92
C SER A 267 13.44 -9.69 13.14
N ASP A 268 12.55 -9.06 13.91
CA ASP A 268 11.96 -9.64 15.12
C ASP A 268 10.99 -10.78 14.80
N ILE A 269 10.50 -10.84 13.55
CA ILE A 269 9.64 -11.90 13.03
C ILE A 269 10.40 -12.85 12.10
N GLY A 270 11.74 -12.77 12.09
CA GLY A 270 12.61 -13.65 11.31
C GLY A 270 12.67 -13.33 9.81
N VAL A 271 12.31 -12.11 9.41
CA VAL A 271 12.41 -11.63 8.02
C VAL A 271 13.64 -10.73 7.90
N THR A 272 14.49 -11.01 6.92
CA THR A 272 15.69 -10.22 6.59
C THR A 272 15.53 -9.58 5.21
N ASP A 273 16.22 -8.47 4.96
CA ASP A 273 16.21 -7.76 3.68
C ASP A 273 14.79 -7.36 3.23
N ALA A 274 13.94 -7.00 4.20
CA ALA A 274 12.54 -6.69 3.94
C ALA A 274 12.40 -5.36 3.19
N ASP A 275 11.73 -5.39 2.04
CA ASP A 275 11.31 -4.18 1.34
C ASP A 275 9.79 -4.05 1.44
N ILE A 276 9.35 -3.47 2.55
CA ILE A 276 7.93 -3.25 2.78
C ILE A 276 7.50 -2.00 1.99
N ALA A 277 6.50 -2.16 1.12
CA ALA A 277 6.03 -1.08 0.25
C ALA A 277 4.62 -0.58 0.62
N TYR A 278 3.62 -1.46 0.59
CA TYR A 278 2.21 -1.12 0.79
C TYR A 278 1.62 -1.75 2.05
N LEU A 279 0.63 -1.07 2.61
CA LEU A 279 -0.15 -1.52 3.75
C LEU A 279 -1.64 -1.53 3.37
N ALA A 280 -2.35 -2.54 3.85
CA ALA A 280 -3.81 -2.60 3.80
C ALA A 280 -4.34 -3.06 5.15
N VAL A 281 -5.54 -2.61 5.51
CA VAL A 281 -6.20 -3.01 6.77
C VAL A 281 -7.55 -3.64 6.43
N ASP A 282 -7.88 -4.75 7.07
CA ASP A 282 -9.20 -5.39 6.91
C ASP A 282 -10.23 -4.88 7.92
N TYR A 283 -11.48 -5.33 7.74
CA TYR A 283 -12.64 -5.00 8.58
C TYR A 283 -12.38 -5.17 10.10
N TYR A 284 -11.57 -6.16 10.48
CA TYR A 284 -11.24 -6.47 11.88
C TYR A 284 -10.00 -5.72 12.39
N GLY A 285 -9.40 -4.86 11.58
CA GLY A 285 -8.20 -4.11 11.92
C GLY A 285 -6.91 -4.91 11.76
N ASN A 286 -6.92 -6.07 11.11
CA ASN A 286 -5.66 -6.78 10.80
C ASN A 286 -4.92 -6.04 9.68
N LEU A 287 -3.61 -5.96 9.83
CA LEU A 287 -2.74 -5.29 8.88
C LEU A 287 -2.11 -6.31 7.93
N TYR A 288 -2.07 -5.97 6.65
CA TYR A 288 -1.38 -6.70 5.60
C TYR A 288 -0.27 -5.82 5.04
N ALA A 289 0.94 -6.33 4.97
CA ALA A 289 2.11 -5.61 4.50
C ALA A 289 2.77 -6.37 3.35
N THR A 290 2.99 -5.71 2.22
CA THR A 290 3.64 -6.31 1.06
C THR A 290 5.15 -6.21 1.17
N ASP A 291 5.85 -7.34 1.18
CA ASP A 291 7.31 -7.42 1.08
C ASP A 291 7.72 -7.75 -0.35
N MET A 292 8.24 -6.74 -1.02
CA MET A 292 8.59 -6.76 -2.44
C MET A 292 9.85 -7.58 -2.70
N SER A 293 10.83 -7.54 -1.80
CA SER A 293 12.10 -8.25 -1.93
C SER A 293 11.94 -9.74 -1.68
N ASN A 294 11.11 -10.11 -0.70
CA ASN A 294 10.92 -11.52 -0.33
C ASN A 294 9.71 -12.17 -1.02
N HIS A 295 8.98 -11.43 -1.86
CA HIS A 295 7.79 -11.91 -2.56
C HIS A 295 6.77 -12.49 -1.57
N ARG A 296 6.41 -11.70 -0.56
CA ARG A 296 5.52 -12.13 0.52
C ARG A 296 4.54 -11.05 0.90
N ILE A 297 3.45 -11.48 1.53
CA ILE A 297 2.56 -10.63 2.29
C ILE A 297 2.60 -11.10 3.74
N HIS A 298 2.82 -10.17 4.65
CA HIS A 298 2.85 -10.39 6.08
C HIS A 298 1.55 -9.89 6.69
N LYS A 299 0.89 -10.74 7.48
CA LYS A 299 -0.32 -10.40 8.21
C LYS A 299 0.00 -10.21 9.70
N PHE A 300 -0.52 -9.12 10.26
CA PHE A 300 -0.45 -8.77 11.67
C PHE A 300 -1.86 -8.56 12.22
N ASP A 301 -2.05 -8.77 13.52
CA ASP A 301 -3.28 -8.37 14.18
C ASP A 301 -3.33 -6.86 14.43
N ARG A 302 -4.48 -6.36 14.92
CA ARG A 302 -4.71 -4.95 15.30
C ARG A 302 -3.73 -4.37 16.33
N SER A 303 -3.02 -5.22 17.07
CA SER A 303 -1.99 -4.83 18.04
C SER A 303 -0.58 -4.93 17.46
N LEU A 304 -0.48 -5.04 16.13
CA LEU A 304 0.75 -5.21 15.38
C LEU A 304 1.54 -6.48 15.73
N ARG A 305 0.87 -7.51 16.26
CA ARG A 305 1.49 -8.82 16.51
C ARG A 305 1.43 -9.65 15.24
N TYR A 306 2.55 -10.24 14.87
CA TYR A 306 2.65 -11.08 13.69
C TYR A 306 1.75 -12.31 13.79
N ILE A 307 1.01 -12.59 12.71
CA ILE A 307 0.13 -13.77 12.58
C ILE A 307 0.80 -14.77 11.64
N ILE A 308 1.04 -14.37 10.39
CA ILE A 308 1.51 -15.28 9.33
C ILE A 308 2.07 -14.51 8.14
N SER A 309 2.89 -15.19 7.33
CA SER A 309 3.35 -14.73 6.03
C SER A 309 2.94 -15.75 4.96
N TYR A 310 2.65 -15.26 3.77
CA TYR A 310 2.35 -16.09 2.61
C TYR A 310 2.94 -15.47 1.35
N GLY A 311 3.20 -16.31 0.36
CA GLY A 311 3.95 -15.91 -0.82
C GLY A 311 5.36 -16.50 -0.88
N ARG A 312 5.83 -16.61 -2.12
CA ARG A 312 7.23 -16.85 -2.49
C ARG A 312 7.42 -16.41 -3.93
N TYR A 313 8.67 -16.29 -4.36
CA TYR A 313 8.96 -16.08 -5.78
C TYR A 313 8.40 -17.24 -6.62
N GLY A 314 7.72 -16.89 -7.71
CA GLY A 314 7.31 -17.86 -8.72
C GLY A 314 6.05 -17.45 -9.48
N THR A 315 5.65 -18.32 -10.40
CA THR A 315 4.53 -18.06 -11.31
C THR A 315 3.28 -18.85 -10.95
N GLY A 316 3.38 -19.83 -10.05
CA GLY A 316 2.27 -20.68 -9.61
C GLY A 316 1.27 -19.99 -8.69
N ASP A 317 0.28 -20.76 -8.26
CA ASP A 317 -0.70 -20.32 -7.28
C ASP A 317 -0.01 -19.94 -5.97
N LYS A 318 -0.39 -18.78 -5.40
CA LYS A 318 0.18 -18.24 -4.14
C LYS A 318 1.65 -17.83 -4.27
N GLU A 319 2.17 -17.71 -5.49
CA GLU A 319 3.51 -17.20 -5.79
C GLU A 319 3.43 -15.84 -6.49
N PHE A 320 4.42 -14.99 -6.23
CA PHE A 320 4.54 -13.66 -6.84
C PHE A 320 5.74 -13.62 -7.78
N GLU A 321 5.55 -13.07 -8.97
CA GLU A 321 6.60 -12.93 -9.97
C GLU A 321 7.28 -11.57 -9.87
N LEU A 322 8.51 -11.46 -10.37
CA LEU A 322 9.12 -10.16 -10.62
C LEU A 322 8.38 -9.51 -11.79
N GLY A 323 7.66 -8.42 -11.53
CA GLY A 323 7.21 -7.53 -12.60
C GLY A 323 8.42 -7.16 -13.46
N SER A 324 8.28 -7.20 -14.79
CA SER A 324 9.37 -6.89 -15.72
C SER A 324 9.85 -5.45 -15.53
N THR A 325 10.71 -5.19 -14.56
CA THR A 325 11.41 -3.92 -14.42
C THR A 325 12.41 -3.86 -15.56
N HIS A 326 12.19 -2.94 -16.51
CA HIS A 326 13.30 -2.45 -17.30
C HIS A 326 14.38 -2.00 -16.31
N ARG A 327 15.52 -2.69 -16.30
CA ARG A 327 16.74 -2.18 -15.65
C ARG A 327 17.09 -0.86 -16.33
N SER A 328 16.59 0.26 -15.83
CA SER A 328 17.23 1.55 -16.07
C SER A 328 18.48 1.59 -15.21
N GLY A 329 19.53 0.93 -15.70
CA GLY A 329 20.90 1.28 -15.34
C GLY A 329 21.16 2.71 -15.81
N GLY A 330 20.71 3.67 -15.01
CA GLY A 330 21.02 5.08 -15.15
C GLY A 330 21.77 5.49 -13.89
N SER A 331 23.10 5.41 -13.94
CA SER A 331 23.96 6.15 -13.02
C SER A 331 23.58 7.63 -13.10
N PHE A 332 23.00 8.16 -12.03
CA PHE A 332 22.74 9.58 -11.89
C PHE A 332 24.08 10.34 -11.79
N PRO A 333 24.37 11.32 -12.68
CA PRO A 333 25.55 12.14 -12.54
C PRO A 333 25.34 13.15 -11.42
N GLY A 334 26.08 12.97 -10.33
CA GLY A 334 26.22 13.98 -9.28
C GLY A 334 26.74 15.30 -9.87
N HIS A 335 25.96 16.36 -9.74
CA HIS A 335 26.43 17.72 -9.89
C HIS A 335 27.17 18.12 -8.61
N SER A 336 28.50 18.14 -8.68
CA SER A 336 29.32 19.01 -7.84
C SER A 336 30.45 19.59 -8.69
N GLY A 337 30.31 20.86 -9.04
CA GLY A 337 31.36 21.65 -9.69
C GLY A 337 32.48 22.04 -8.73
N SER A 338 33.70 21.88 -9.24
CA SER A 338 34.97 22.56 -8.93
C SER A 338 35.53 22.54 -7.49
N SER A 339 36.72 21.96 -7.30
CA SER A 339 37.99 22.70 -7.51
C SER A 339 39.25 21.81 -7.37
N THR A 340 40.06 21.78 -8.44
CA THR A 340 41.54 21.76 -8.52
C THR A 340 42.45 20.76 -7.78
N ALA A 341 43.33 20.16 -8.60
CA ALA A 341 44.71 19.67 -8.35
C ALA A 341 44.88 18.32 -7.60
N GLY A 342 45.65 17.33 -8.04
CA GLY A 342 46.56 17.16 -9.18
C GLY A 342 47.37 15.85 -9.04
N ARG A 343 48.00 15.42 -10.14
CA ARG A 343 49.04 14.34 -10.31
C ARG A 343 48.51 12.89 -10.35
N ARG A 344 48.41 12.27 -11.52
CA ARG A 344 49.41 11.63 -12.42
C ARG A 344 50.02 10.30 -11.92
N CYS A 345 49.86 9.29 -12.80
CA CYS A 345 50.78 8.17 -13.11
C CYS A 345 50.83 7.01 -12.08
N ARG A 346 50.91 5.73 -12.47
CA ARG A 346 51.40 5.11 -13.71
C ARG A 346 50.88 3.66 -13.83
N SER A 347 50.66 3.25 -15.08
CA SER A 347 50.64 1.86 -15.55
C SER A 347 51.94 1.12 -15.24
N ILE A 348 51.89 -0.20 -15.05
CA ILE A 348 52.87 -1.16 -15.61
C ILE A 348 52.15 -2.50 -15.83
N SER A 349 52.49 -3.09 -16.97
CA SER A 349 52.02 -4.36 -17.54
C SER A 349 53.14 -5.40 -17.44
N GLN A 350 52.75 -6.67 -17.61
CA GLN A 350 53.52 -7.86 -18.02
C GLN A 350 54.15 -8.80 -16.97
N LYS A 351 53.69 -10.07 -17.05
CA LYS A 351 54.41 -11.35 -17.36
C LYS A 351 55.74 -11.61 -16.60
N HIS A 352 56.08 -12.81 -16.11
CA HIS A 352 55.87 -14.19 -16.56
C HIS A 352 56.20 -15.18 -15.42
N ALA A 353 55.60 -16.38 -15.50
CA ALA A 353 56.16 -17.71 -15.23
C ALA A 353 57.03 -17.97 -13.98
N LYS A 354 56.50 -18.81 -13.08
CA LYS A 354 57.00 -20.19 -12.92
C LYS A 354 55.87 -21.10 -12.47
#